data_AF-A0AA35LQV8-F1
#
_entry.id   AF-A0AA35LQV8-F1
#
_cell.length_a   1.000
_cell.length_b   1.000
_cell.length_c   1.000
_cell.angle_alpha   90.00
_cell.angle_beta   90.00
_cell.angle_gamma   90.00
#
_symmetry.space_group_name_H-M   'P 1'
#
loop_
_entity.id
_entity.type
_entity.pdbx_description
1 polymer ?
#
loop_
_entity_poly.entity_id
_entity_poly.type
_entity_poly.pdbx_seq_one_letter_code
_entity_poly.pdbx_strand_id
1 'polypeptide(L)' 'MSGDDDNLGIPPDAQDFVDIETFKEILKLDDEGPEREFSKELVFSFFEQVENTFDEIDHSL' A
#
# COMPACT_ATOMS: atom_id res chain seq x y z
N MET A 1 11.05 -25.31 11.89
CA MET A 1 9.63 -24.95 11.75
C MET A 1 9.61 -23.67 10.95
N SER A 2 9.55 -23.77 9.63
CA SER A 2 9.53 -22.62 8.72
C SER A 2 8.39 -22.89 7.76
N GLY A 3 7.27 -22.26 8.03
CA GLY A 3 6.06 -22.38 7.22
C GLY A 3 5.11 -21.31 7.72
N ASP A 4 4.69 -20.46 6.79
CA ASP A 4 3.48 -19.63 6.83
C ASP A 4 3.61 -18.13 7.14
N ASP A 5 4.82 -17.55 7.22
CA ASP A 5 4.99 -16.09 7.44
C ASP A 5 5.17 -15.26 6.14
N ASP A 6 5.36 -15.93 5.00
CA ASP A 6 5.78 -15.33 3.73
C ASP A 6 4.66 -15.17 2.69
N ASN A 7 3.46 -15.70 2.94
CA ASN A 7 2.33 -15.59 2.01
C ASN A 7 1.34 -14.51 2.42
N LEU A 8 1.75 -13.24 2.34
CA LEU A 8 0.89 -12.07 2.54
C LEU A 8 -0.16 -11.88 1.41
N GLY A 9 -0.33 -12.86 0.52
CA GLY A 9 -1.25 -12.76 -0.61
C GLY A 9 -0.86 -11.71 -1.64
N ILE A 10 0.42 -11.31 -1.67
CA ILE A 10 0.93 -10.28 -2.57
C ILE A 10 0.97 -10.85 -4.01
N PRO A 11 0.31 -10.19 -4.98
CA PRO A 11 0.37 -10.58 -6.37
C PRO A 11 1.83 -10.63 -6.89
N PRO A 12 2.20 -11.61 -7.73
CA PRO A 12 3.58 -11.74 -8.24
C PRO A 12 4.09 -10.51 -9.00
N ASP A 13 3.18 -9.76 -9.62
CA ASP A 13 3.42 -8.53 -10.38
C ASP A 13 3.44 -7.27 -9.51
N ALA A 14 3.06 -7.35 -8.23
CA ALA A 14 3.06 -6.18 -7.35
C ALA A 14 4.48 -5.59 -7.15
N GLN A 15 5.52 -6.43 -7.25
CA GLN A 15 6.92 -6.00 -7.16
C GLN A 15 7.35 -5.03 -8.29
N ASP A 16 6.59 -4.99 -9.39
CA ASP A 16 6.88 -4.10 -10.52
C ASP A 16 6.40 -2.66 -10.24
N PHE A 17 5.51 -2.48 -9.27
CA PHE A 17 4.85 -1.20 -8.97
C PHE A 17 5.02 -0.75 -7.53
N VAL A 18 5.31 -1.67 -6.60
CA VAL A 18 5.34 -1.42 -5.16
C VAL A 18 6.63 -1.97 -4.56
N ASP A 19 7.29 -1.17 -3.73
CA ASP A 19 8.36 -1.65 -2.87
C ASP A 19 7.74 -2.56 -1.79
N ILE A 20 7.84 -3.87 -2.01
CA ILE A 20 7.25 -4.88 -1.16
C ILE A 20 7.83 -4.89 0.25
N GLU A 21 9.12 -4.58 0.42
CA GLU A 21 9.74 -4.58 1.74
C GLU A 21 9.23 -3.40 2.57
N THR A 22 9.14 -2.22 1.97
CA THR A 22 8.52 -1.05 2.60
C THR A 22 7.04 -1.31 2.91
N PHE A 23 6.30 -1.90 1.97
CA PHE A 23 4.88 -2.19 2.19
C PHE A 23 4.66 -3.22 3.32
N LYS A 24 5.53 -4.23 3.45
CA LYS A 24 5.50 -5.16 4.58
C LYS A 24 5.71 -4.46 5.92
N GLU A 25 6.58 -3.46 5.98
CA GLU A 25 6.76 -2.68 7.21
C GLU A 25 5.51 -1.89 7.56
N ILE A 26 4.84 -1.29 6.57
CA ILE A 26 3.54 -0.61 6.74
C ILE A 26 2.49 -1.58 7.30
N LEU A 27 2.39 -2.80 6.76
CA LEU A 27 1.45 -3.81 7.24
C LEU A 27 1.70 -4.26 8.70
N LYS A 28 2.92 -4.10 9.22
CA LYS A 28 3.24 -4.38 10.63
C LYS A 28 2.76 -3.28 11.58
N LEU A 29 2.37 -2.13 11.06
CA LEU A 29 1.81 -1.01 11.84
C LEU A 29 0.29 -1.13 12.00
N ASP A 30 -0.37 -2.02 11.27
CA ASP A 30 -1.78 -2.34 11.49
C ASP A 30 -1.97 -3.03 12.85
N ASP A 31 -3.14 -2.78 13.46
CA ASP A 31 -3.61 -3.57 14.61
C ASP A 31 -3.76 -5.06 14.22
N GLU A 32 -3.70 -5.96 15.20
CA GLU A 32 -3.79 -7.43 15.01
C GLU A 32 -5.16 -7.92 14.44
N GLY A 33 -6.02 -7.01 13.99
CA GLY A 33 -7.32 -7.29 13.37
C GLY A 33 -7.22 -7.57 11.86
N PRO A 34 -8.23 -8.24 11.28
CA PRO A 34 -8.26 -8.55 9.84
C PRO A 34 -8.50 -7.31 8.96
N GLU A 35 -8.91 -6.20 9.56
CA GLU A 35 -9.41 -5.03 8.83
C GLU A 35 -8.30 -4.20 8.19
N ARG A 36 -7.03 -4.32 8.63
CA ARG A 36 -5.88 -3.60 8.05
C ARG A 36 -6.19 -2.10 7.86
N GLU A 37 -6.76 -1.47 8.89
CA GLU A 37 -7.35 -0.13 8.81
C GLU A 37 -6.31 0.93 8.43
N PHE A 38 -5.13 0.89 9.06
CA PHE A 38 -4.05 1.86 8.82
C PHE A 38 -3.49 1.74 7.41
N SER A 39 -3.12 0.53 6.98
CA SER A 39 -2.50 0.36 5.67
C SER A 39 -3.47 0.62 4.52
N LYS A 40 -4.77 0.29 4.69
CA LYS A 40 -5.81 0.63 3.70
C LYS A 40 -6.03 2.13 3.61
N GLU A 41 -6.22 2.82 4.74
CA GLU A 41 -6.45 4.26 4.75
C GLU A 41 -5.28 5.03 4.13
N LEU A 42 -4.04 4.60 4.42
CA LEU A 42 -2.84 5.17 3.81
C LEU A 42 -2.84 5.04 2.28
N VAL A 43 -3.14 3.85 1.75
CA VAL A 43 -3.16 3.60 0.30
C VAL A 43 -4.26 4.40 -0.40
N PHE A 44 -5.47 4.44 0.17
CA PHE A 44 -6.57 5.21 -0.42
C PHE A 44 -6.27 6.72 -0.39
N SER A 45 -5.74 7.22 0.72
CA SER A 45 -5.34 8.62 0.85
C SER A 45 -4.21 8.99 -0.12
N PHE A 46 -3.29 8.06 -0.41
CA PHE A 46 -2.25 8.26 -1.42
C PHE A 46 -2.85 8.41 -2.82
N PHE A 47 -3.83 7.57 -3.20
CA PHE A 47 -4.48 7.69 -4.51
C PHE A 47 -5.23 9.02 -4.67
N GLU A 48 -5.94 9.47 -3.64
CA GLU A 48 -6.59 10.79 -3.65
C GLU A 48 -5.58 11.92 -3.81
N GLN A 49 -4.44 11.86 -3.12
CA GLN A 49 -3.36 12.84 -3.28
C GLN A 49 -2.77 12.84 -4.70
N VAL A 50 -2.61 11.66 -5.30
CA VAL A 50 -2.10 11.52 -6.66
C VAL A 50 -3.09 12.10 -7.68
N GLU A 51 -4.39 11.83 -7.53
CA GLU A 51 -5.45 12.41 -8.37
C GLU A 51 -5.42 13.95 -8.30
N ASN A 52 -5.43 14.50 -7.08
CA ASN A 52 -5.34 15.95 -6.87
C ASN A 52 -4.06 16.54 -7.47
N THR A 53 -2.93 15.84 -7.37
CA THR A 53 -1.66 16.30 -7.95
C THR A 53 -1.73 16.36 -9.48
N PHE A 54 -2.33 15.37 -10.13
CA PHE A 54 -2.50 15.40 -11.59
C PHE A 54 -3.47 16.51 -12.01
N ASP A 55 -4.56 16.71 -11.28
CA ASP A 55 -5.49 17.81 -11.53
C ASP A 55 -4.81 19.18 -11.38
N GLU A 56 -3.98 19.37 -10.35
CA GLU A 56 -3.23 20.63 -10.16
C GLU A 56 -2.24 20.89 -11.31
N ILE A 57 -1.59 19.85 -11.82
CA ILE A 57 -0.67 19.94 -12.97
C ILE A 57 -1.45 20.33 -14.24
N ASP A 58 -2.59 19.67 -14.49
CA ASP A 58 -3.42 19.93 -15.68
C ASP A 58 -4.03 21.34 -15.66
N HIS A 59 -4.45 21.85 -14.50
CA HIS A 59 -4.98 23.21 -14.36
C HIS A 59 -3.88 24.29 -14.35
N SER A 60 -2.61 23.92 -14.18
CA SER A 60 -1.47 24.83 -14.20
C SER A 60 -0.82 24.98 -15.59
N LEU A 61 -1.22 24.16 -16.56
CA LEU A 61 -0.78 24.16 -17.97
C LEU A 61 -1.77 24.90 -18.88
#